data_AF-A0A8T1L3J4-F1
#
_entry.id   AF-A0A8T1L3J4-F1
#
_cell.length_a   1.000
_cell.length_b   1.000
_cell.length_c   1.000
_cell.angle_alpha   90.00
_cell.angle_beta   90.00
_cell.angle_gamma   90.00
#
_symmetry.space_group_name_H-M   'P 1'
#
loop_
_entity.id
_entity.type
_entity.pdbx_description
1 polymer ?
#
loop_
_entity_poly.entity_id
_entity_poly.type
_entity_poly.pdbx_seq_one_letter_code
_entity_poly.pdbx_strand_id
1 'polypeptide(L)'
;MDEFDVFMDSQNRSMTVELLVEAAKKNCRKQFIFVTPNYLRVSLSTADRTLLLNCTEYIAWGQRAAILAKAKHPAAAKIFMNWALSEEVQSTTVAPSVRTDINTEKPWDIPEANMAGFPLFMEDREKVEEWKQTFTLHLGEVQGEPTPGFLGLYPGL
;
A
#
# COMPACT_ATOMS: atom_id res chain seq x y z
N MET A 1 -8.95 0.83 -0.78
CA MET A 1 -8.83 -0.32 -1.67
C MET A 1 -7.40 -0.79 -1.68
N ASP A 2 -7.22 -2.06 -1.35
CA ASP A 2 -5.94 -2.74 -1.43
C ASP A 2 -5.68 -3.20 -2.87
N GLU A 3 -4.45 -3.03 -3.35
CA GLU A 3 -4.01 -3.41 -4.70
C GLU A 3 -4.96 -2.99 -5.85
N PHE A 4 -5.58 -1.80 -5.75
CA PHE A 4 -6.72 -1.44 -6.59
C PHE A 4 -6.42 -1.39 -8.09
N ASP A 5 -5.17 -1.13 -8.45
CA ASP A 5 -4.68 -1.02 -9.82
C ASP A 5 -3.84 -2.22 -10.26
N VAL A 6 -3.68 -3.24 -9.41
CA VAL A 6 -2.89 -4.45 -9.71
C VAL A 6 -3.53 -5.27 -10.83
N PHE A 7 -4.80 -5.04 -11.14
CA PHE A 7 -5.51 -5.72 -12.23
C PHE A 7 -5.82 -4.77 -13.41
N MET A 8 -5.44 -3.49 -13.32
CA MET A 8 -5.77 -2.48 -14.34
C MET A 8 -4.62 -2.29 -15.34
N ASP A 9 -4.96 -2.14 -16.62
CA ASP A 9 -3.99 -1.69 -17.62
C ASP A 9 -3.55 -0.23 -17.38
N SER A 10 -2.52 0.23 -18.08
CA SER A 10 -1.92 1.54 -17.86
C SER A 10 -2.84 2.73 -18.18
N GLN A 11 -3.78 2.59 -19.13
CA GLN A 11 -4.72 3.64 -19.48
C GLN A 11 -5.85 3.74 -18.45
N ASN A 12 -6.44 2.59 -18.10
CA ASN A 12 -7.50 2.48 -17.10
C ASN A 12 -6.99 2.89 -15.71
N ARG A 13 -5.74 2.57 -15.39
CA ARG A 13 -5.07 3.06 -14.17
C ARG A 13 -4.98 4.58 -14.15
N SER A 14 -4.59 5.22 -15.25
CA SER A 14 -4.46 6.69 -15.30
C SER A 14 -5.80 7.38 -15.11
N MET A 15 -6.85 6.92 -15.80
CA MET A 15 -8.21 7.44 -15.63
C MET A 15 -8.76 7.22 -14.22
N THR A 16 -8.51 6.03 -13.65
CA THR A 16 -8.94 5.72 -12.29
C THR A 16 -8.25 6.66 -11.29
N VAL A 17 -6.94 6.85 -11.40
CA VAL A 17 -6.19 7.78 -10.52
C VAL A 17 -6.73 9.21 -10.62
N GLU A 18 -7.04 9.69 -11.83
CA GLU A 18 -7.64 11.01 -12.02
C GLU A 18 -9.03 11.12 -11.36
N LEU A 19 -9.90 10.13 -11.58
CA LEU A 19 -11.22 10.07 -10.95
C LEU A 19 -11.13 10.02 -9.42
N LEU A 20 -10.17 9.28 -8.88
CA LEU A 20 -9.92 9.20 -7.45
C LEU A 20 -9.45 10.54 -6.87
N VAL A 21 -8.56 11.23 -7.58
CA VAL A 21 -8.11 12.58 -7.19
C VAL A 21 -9.26 13.58 -7.24
N GLU A 22 -10.11 13.54 -8.27
CA GLU A 22 -11.30 14.39 -8.33
C GLU A 22 -12.31 14.09 -7.22
N ALA A 23 -12.54 12.82 -6.91
CA ALA A 23 -13.42 12.39 -5.83
C ALA A 23 -12.89 12.84 -4.46
N ALA A 24 -11.58 12.73 -4.23
CA ALA A 24 -10.91 13.21 -3.03
C ALA A 24 -11.03 14.74 -2.89
N LYS A 25 -10.80 15.50 -3.98
CA LYS A 25 -11.00 16.96 -4.01
C LYS A 25 -12.44 17.37 -3.66
N LYS A 26 -13.44 16.58 -4.07
CA LYS A 26 -14.86 16.85 -3.77
C LYS A 26 -15.26 16.45 -2.35
N ASN A 27 -14.49 15.60 -1.68
CA ASN A 27 -14.86 14.98 -0.40
C ASN A 27 -13.74 15.05 0.65
N CYS A 28 -13.20 16.25 0.91
CA CYS A 28 -12.09 16.50 1.84
C CYS A 28 -12.28 16.01 3.29
N ARG A 29 -13.49 15.62 3.70
CA ARG A 29 -13.76 15.04 5.04
C ARG A 29 -13.82 13.52 5.05
N LYS A 30 -13.59 12.87 3.91
CA LYS A 30 -13.63 11.42 3.77
C LYS A 30 -12.25 10.96 3.32
N GLN A 31 -11.70 10.00 4.07
CA GLN A 31 -10.45 9.38 3.71
C GLN A 31 -10.69 8.37 2.58
N PHE A 32 -9.94 8.50 1.49
CA PHE A 32 -9.93 7.51 0.41
C PHE A 32 -8.55 6.87 0.38
N ILE A 33 -8.51 5.60 0.76
CA ILE A 33 -7.27 4.84 0.86
C ILE A 33 -7.10 4.04 -0.42
N PHE A 34 -5.93 4.11 -1.03
CA PHE A 34 -5.56 3.29 -2.19
C PHE A 34 -4.16 2.74 -1.96
N VAL A 35 -4.06 1.43 -1.79
CA VAL A 35 -2.78 0.72 -1.70
C VAL A 35 -2.48 0.13 -3.06
N THR A 36 -1.25 0.32 -3.52
CA THR A 36 -0.78 -0.20 -4.80
C THR A 36 0.72 -0.49 -4.74
N PRO A 37 1.20 -1.58 -5.35
CA PRO A 37 2.63 -1.82 -5.55
C PRO A 37 3.24 -0.95 -6.66
N ASN A 38 2.42 -0.25 -7.44
CA ASN A 38 2.86 0.55 -8.57
C ASN A 38 3.09 2.02 -8.19
N TYR A 39 4.13 2.62 -8.77
CA TYR A 39 4.37 4.05 -8.62
C TYR A 39 3.29 4.87 -9.35
N LEU A 40 2.48 5.61 -8.58
CA LEU A 40 1.47 6.53 -9.11
C LEU A 40 2.08 7.91 -9.36
N ARG A 41 2.13 8.34 -10.62
CA ARG A 41 2.53 9.71 -10.97
C ARG A 41 1.29 10.58 -11.15
N VAL A 42 0.99 11.40 -10.14
CA VAL A 42 -0.12 12.38 -10.18
C VAL A 42 0.43 13.78 -10.44
N SER A 43 0.00 14.43 -11.53
CA SER A 43 0.32 15.84 -11.78
C SER A 43 -0.70 16.74 -11.07
N LEU A 44 -0.40 17.12 -9.82
CA LEU A 44 -1.23 18.05 -9.05
C LEU A 44 -0.78 19.50 -9.26
N SER A 45 -1.75 20.40 -9.48
CA SER A 45 -1.51 21.84 -9.44
C SER A 45 -1.17 22.31 -8.02
N THR A 46 -0.56 23.49 -7.87
CA THR A 46 -0.20 24.05 -6.57
C THR A 46 -1.41 24.24 -5.65
N ALA A 47 -2.58 24.61 -6.20
CA ALA A 47 -3.82 24.76 -5.44
C ALA A 47 -4.38 23.41 -4.96
N ASP A 48 -4.25 22.36 -5.77
CA ASP A 48 -4.68 21.01 -5.40
C ASP A 48 -3.84 20.42 -4.27
N ARG A 49 -2.53 20.71 -4.25
CA ARG A 49 -1.65 20.29 -3.15
C ARG A 49 -2.06 20.92 -1.83
N THR A 50 -2.41 22.21 -1.82
CA THR A 50 -2.82 22.93 -0.61
C THR A 50 -4.17 22.46 -0.08
N LEU A 51 -5.12 22.09 -0.95
CA LEU A 51 -6.42 21.52 -0.56
C LEU A 51 -6.28 20.11 0.04
N LEU A 52 -5.40 19.28 -0.54
CA LEU A 52 -5.10 17.93 -0.04
C LEU A 52 -4.31 17.95 1.27
N LEU A 53 -3.41 18.93 1.47
CA LEU A 53 -2.66 19.11 2.72
C LEU A 53 -3.53 19.39 3.96
N ASN A 54 -4.78 19.85 3.76
CA ASN A 54 -5.75 20.03 4.85
C ASN A 54 -6.53 18.73 5.18
N CYS A 55 -6.27 17.64 4.45
CA CYS A 55 -6.81 16.30 4.62
C CYS A 55 -5.66 15.38 5.08
N THR A 56 -5.26 15.50 6.34
CA THR A 56 -3.95 15.06 6.83
C THR A 56 -3.80 13.54 7.06
N GLU A 57 -4.87 12.76 7.01
CA GLU A 57 -4.85 11.32 7.31
C GLU A 57 -4.40 10.44 6.13
N TYR A 58 -3.40 9.60 6.36
CA TYR A 58 -2.92 8.57 5.44
C TYR A 58 -2.75 7.23 6.15
N ILE A 59 -2.42 6.18 5.40
CA ILE A 59 -2.12 4.86 5.95
C ILE A 59 -0.65 4.56 5.72
N ALA A 60 0.02 4.10 6.77
CA ALA A 60 1.32 3.47 6.70
C ALA A 60 1.26 2.12 7.43
N TRP A 61 2.08 1.16 7.01
CA TRP A 61 2.30 -0.09 7.74
C TRP A 61 3.70 -0.61 7.44
N GLY A 62 4.23 -1.41 8.36
CA GLY A 62 5.46 -2.16 8.11
C GLY A 62 5.16 -3.41 7.31
N GLN A 63 5.75 -3.54 6.12
CA GLN A 63 5.66 -4.78 5.35
C GLN A 63 6.29 -5.93 6.15
N ARG A 64 5.55 -7.03 6.33
CA ARG A 64 5.97 -8.16 7.18
C ARG A 64 6.67 -9.23 6.34
N ALA A 65 7.80 -9.73 6.84
CA ALA A 65 8.54 -10.85 6.27
C ALA A 65 8.83 -11.89 7.35
N ALA A 66 8.81 -13.18 6.99
CA ALA A 66 9.04 -14.29 7.90
C ALA A 66 9.75 -15.45 7.20
N ILE A 67 10.51 -16.24 7.97
CA ILE A 67 11.17 -17.46 7.50
C ILE A 67 10.27 -18.65 7.84
N LEU A 68 9.89 -19.45 6.84
CA LEU A 68 9.11 -20.66 7.05
C LEU A 68 9.93 -21.71 7.82
N ALA A 69 9.29 -22.40 8.77
CA ALA A 69 9.94 -23.43 9.59
C ALA A 69 10.54 -24.59 8.76
N LYS A 70 9.95 -24.88 7.59
CA LYS A 70 10.40 -25.90 6.65
C LYS A 70 11.07 -25.33 5.39
N ALA A 71 11.65 -24.12 5.47
CA ALA A 71 12.35 -23.53 4.33
C ALA A 71 13.50 -24.43 3.85
N LYS A 72 13.62 -24.66 2.53
CA LYS A 72 14.69 -25.46 1.93
C LYS A 72 16.09 -24.88 2.21
N HIS A 73 16.20 -23.55 2.33
CA HIS A 73 17.46 -22.83 2.54
C HIS A 73 17.36 -21.85 3.73
N PRO A 74 17.33 -22.34 4.98
CA PRO A 74 17.13 -21.49 6.15
C PRO A 74 18.31 -20.53 6.39
N ALA A 75 19.54 -20.91 6.03
CA ALA A 75 20.71 -20.04 6.14
C ALA A 75 20.62 -18.84 5.20
N ALA A 76 20.23 -19.07 3.93
CA ALA A 76 20.04 -18.00 2.95
C ALA A 76 18.91 -17.05 3.38
N ALA A 77 17.80 -17.60 3.89
CA ALA A 77 16.69 -16.79 4.40
C ALA A 77 17.11 -15.88 5.57
N LYS A 78 17.96 -16.37 6.48
CA LYS A 78 18.53 -15.54 7.57
C LYS A 78 19.42 -14.42 7.04
N ILE A 79 20.26 -14.71 6.05
CA ILE A 79 21.10 -13.69 5.41
C ILE A 79 20.23 -12.62 4.76
N PHE A 80 19.17 -13.01 4.06
CA PHE A 80 18.23 -12.07 3.44
C PHE A 80 17.57 -11.14 4.47
N MET A 81 17.09 -11.68 5.59
CA MET A 81 16.51 -10.87 6.67
C MET A 81 17.53 -9.90 7.29
N ASN A 82 18.78 -10.34 7.49
CA ASN A 82 19.86 -9.48 7.97
C ASN A 82 20.22 -8.38 6.97
N TRP A 83 20.27 -8.71 5.68
CA TRP A 83 20.50 -7.74 4.61
C TRP A 83 19.37 -6.70 4.55
N ALA A 84 18.10 -7.13 4.62
CA ALA A 84 16.95 -6.21 4.59
C ALA A 84 16.93 -5.21 5.76
N LEU A 85 17.47 -5.60 6.92
CA LEU A 85 17.59 -4.73 8.11
C LEU A 85 18.94 -3.99 8.21
N SER A 86 19.84 -4.21 7.26
CA SER A 86 21.14 -3.52 7.23
C SER A 86 20.95 -2.02 7.09
N GLU A 87 21.91 -1.25 7.60
CA GLU A 87 21.85 0.21 7.54
C GLU A 87 21.86 0.72 6.11
N GLU A 88 22.63 0.08 5.23
CA GLU A 88 22.69 0.39 3.80
C GLU A 88 21.30 0.28 3.16
N VAL A 89 20.60 -0.85 3.34
CA VAL A 89 19.28 -1.07 2.73
C VAL A 89 18.22 -0.14 3.35
N GLN A 90 18.26 0.05 4.66
CA GLN A 90 17.31 0.89 5.40
C GLN A 90 17.51 2.39 5.15
N SER A 91 18.67 2.83 4.66
CA SER A 91 18.92 4.23 4.31
C SER A 91 18.75 4.55 2.83
N THR A 92 18.87 3.56 1.94
CA THR A 92 18.88 3.76 0.48
C THR A 92 17.66 3.23 -0.25
N THR A 93 17.10 2.10 0.21
CA THR A 93 16.14 1.31 -0.56
C THR A 93 14.77 1.29 0.10
N VAL A 94 14.73 1.30 1.43
CA VAL A 94 13.49 1.21 2.22
C VAL A 94 13.25 2.55 2.92
N ALA A 95 12.21 3.27 2.49
CA ALA A 95 11.80 4.53 3.13
C ALA A 95 10.29 4.52 3.37
N PRO A 96 9.82 4.90 4.58
CA PRO A 96 10.60 5.18 5.79
C PRO A 96 11.17 3.91 6.44
N SER A 97 12.30 4.04 7.13
CA SER A 97 12.95 2.91 7.80
C SER A 97 12.11 2.36 8.96
N VAL A 98 12.17 1.04 9.17
CA VAL A 98 11.56 0.37 10.33
C VAL A 98 12.49 0.39 11.57
N ARG A 99 13.74 0.80 11.39
CA ARG A 99 14.73 0.89 12.46
C ARG A 99 14.55 2.18 13.25
N THR A 100 14.73 2.11 14.56
CA THR A 100 14.57 3.30 15.43
C THR A 100 15.77 4.23 15.41
N ASP A 101 16.93 3.73 14.99
CA ASP A 101 18.21 4.44 14.92
C ASP A 101 18.48 5.10 13.56
N ILE A 102 17.64 4.84 12.55
CA ILE A 102 17.74 5.40 11.20
C ILE A 102 16.46 6.21 10.92
N ASN A 103 16.63 7.47 10.50
CA ASN A 103 15.57 8.45 10.22
C ASN A 103 14.84 9.03 11.46
N THR A 104 14.47 10.30 11.38
CA THR A 104 13.75 11.03 12.45
C THR A 104 12.24 11.07 12.25
N GLU A 105 11.76 11.02 11.00
CA GLU A 105 10.32 11.07 10.71
C GLU A 105 9.76 9.65 10.57
N LYS A 106 9.16 9.17 11.65
CA LYS A 106 8.64 7.82 11.78
C LYS A 106 7.13 7.81 11.64
N PRO A 107 6.55 6.96 10.77
CA PRO A 107 5.11 6.91 10.62
C PRO A 107 4.35 6.54 11.90
N TRP A 108 4.95 5.78 12.82
CA TRP A 108 4.28 5.42 14.08
C TRP A 108 4.23 6.55 15.11
N ASP A 109 5.02 7.62 14.91
CA ASP A 109 4.98 8.82 15.75
C ASP A 109 3.98 9.87 15.21
N ILE A 110 3.40 9.62 14.03
CA ILE A 110 2.45 10.51 13.34
C ILE A 110 1.04 9.92 13.51
N PRO A 111 0.15 10.56 14.31
CA PRO A 111 -1.21 10.07 14.52
C PRO A 111 -1.98 9.88 13.22
N GLU A 112 -1.79 10.79 12.28
CA GLU A 112 -2.47 10.79 10.99
C GLU A 112 -2.04 9.65 10.06
N ALA A 113 -0.92 8.97 10.34
CA ALA A 113 -0.43 7.85 9.54
C ALA A 113 -1.15 6.52 9.82
N ASN A 114 -2.00 6.46 10.85
CA ASN A 114 -2.86 5.32 11.18
C ASN A 114 -2.16 3.94 11.22
N MET A 115 -0.89 3.90 11.63
CA MET A 115 -0.06 2.69 11.58
C MET A 115 -0.63 1.49 12.34
N ALA A 116 -1.30 1.75 13.47
CA ALA A 116 -1.97 0.70 14.24
C ALA A 116 -3.36 0.34 13.70
N GLY A 117 -4.02 1.25 12.99
CA GLY A 117 -5.39 1.06 12.49
C GLY A 117 -5.45 0.05 11.35
N PHE A 118 -4.46 0.04 10.46
CA PHE A 118 -4.47 -0.87 9.30
C PHE A 118 -4.41 -2.36 9.68
N PRO A 119 -3.50 -2.83 10.56
CA PRO A 119 -3.51 -4.21 11.03
C PRO A 119 -4.83 -4.62 11.69
N LEU A 120 -5.40 -3.77 12.55
CA LEU A 120 -6.67 -4.04 13.22
C LEU A 120 -7.83 -4.16 12.23
N PHE A 121 -7.86 -3.30 11.21
CA PHE A 121 -8.83 -3.40 10.13
C PHE A 121 -8.67 -4.71 9.35
N MET A 122 -7.43 -5.13 9.07
CA MET A 122 -7.15 -6.36 8.30
C MET A 122 -7.45 -7.65 9.08
N GLU A 123 -7.46 -7.60 10.42
CA GLU A 123 -7.86 -8.70 11.29
C GLU A 123 -9.37 -8.99 11.21
N ASP A 124 -10.20 -7.95 11.07
CA ASP A 124 -11.65 -8.09 10.87
C ASP A 124 -11.99 -8.37 9.40
N ARG A 125 -12.00 -9.66 9.04
CA ARG A 125 -12.29 -10.10 7.67
C ARG A 125 -13.72 -9.82 7.23
N GLU A 126 -14.68 -9.77 8.15
CA GLU A 126 -16.08 -9.47 7.82
C GLU A 126 -16.20 -8.02 7.37
N LYS A 127 -15.63 -7.09 8.14
CA LYS A 127 -15.65 -5.67 7.80
C LYS A 127 -14.90 -5.38 6.51
N VAL A 128 -13.77 -6.06 6.27
CA VAL A 128 -13.01 -5.91 5.02
C VAL A 128 -13.85 -6.32 3.81
N GLU A 129 -14.56 -7.44 3.87
CA GLU A 129 -15.40 -7.90 2.75
C GLU A 129 -16.62 -6.99 2.53
N GLU A 130 -17.25 -6.48 3.59
CA GLU A 130 -18.34 -5.49 3.49
C GLU A 130 -17.88 -4.23 2.72
N TRP A 131 -16.71 -3.69 3.08
CA TRP A 131 -16.16 -2.53 2.40
C TRP A 131 -15.77 -2.82 0.95
N LYS A 132 -15.22 -4.00 0.65
CA LYS A 132 -14.92 -4.42 -0.73
C LYS A 132 -16.19 -4.44 -1.59
N GLN A 133 -17.28 -5.05 -1.10
CA GLN A 133 -18.56 -5.07 -1.81
C GLN A 133 -19.11 -3.66 -2.03
N THR A 134 -19.04 -2.81 -1.00
CA THR A 134 -19.44 -1.41 -1.09
C THR A 134 -18.66 -0.67 -2.17
N PHE A 135 -17.34 -0.90 -2.26
CA PHE A 135 -16.53 -0.30 -3.33
C PHE A 135 -16.90 -0.85 -4.71
N THR A 136 -17.14 -2.16 -4.84
CA THR A 136 -17.59 -2.76 -6.11
C THR A 136 -18.90 -2.13 -6.60
N LEU A 137 -19.84 -1.84 -5.70
CA LEU A 137 -21.09 -1.15 -6.08
C LEU A 137 -20.86 0.25 -6.66
N HIS A 138 -19.81 0.94 -6.23
CA HIS A 138 -19.52 2.31 -6.66
C HIS A 138 -18.55 2.41 -7.82
N LEU A 139 -17.61 1.48 -7.93
CA LEU A 139 -16.49 1.52 -8.89
C LEU A 139 -16.63 0.48 -10.01
N GLY A 140 -17.56 -0.46 -9.86
CA GLY A 140 -17.70 -1.60 -10.74
C GLY A 140 -16.81 -2.77 -10.32
N GLU A 141 -16.98 -3.89 -11.01
CA GLU A 141 -16.12 -5.05 -10.84
C GLU A 141 -14.72 -4.77 -11.38
N VAL A 142 -13.71 -5.37 -10.73
CA VAL A 142 -12.33 -5.30 -11.18
C VAL A 142 -12.21 -5.88 -12.59
N GLN A 143 -11.68 -5.09 -13.52
CA GLN A 143 -11.49 -5.47 -14.92
C GLN A 143 -10.00 -5.60 -15.22
N GLY A 144 -9.67 -6.50 -16.16
CA GLY A 144 -8.30 -6.75 -16.63
C GLY A 144 -7.66 -7.97 -16.00
N GLU A 145 -6.59 -8.46 -16.64
CA GLU A 145 -5.82 -9.58 -16.14
C GLU A 145 -4.95 -9.15 -14.94
N PRO A 146 -4.67 -10.06 -13.98
CA PRO A 146 -3.71 -9.79 -12.93
C PRO A 146 -2.36 -9.35 -13.49
N THR A 147 -1.82 -8.22 -13.01
CA THR A 147 -0.47 -7.73 -13.39
C THR A 147 0.63 -8.77 -13.14
N PRO A 148 0.60 -9.54 -12.04
CA PRO A 148 1.57 -10.64 -11.84
C PRO A 148 1.33 -11.86 -12.76
N GLY A 149 0.26 -11.86 -13.56
CA GLY A 149 -0.22 -13.00 -14.31
C GLY A 149 -0.86 -14.07 -13.41
N PHE A 150 -1.12 -15.25 -14.00
CA PHE A 150 -1.65 -16.39 -13.27
C PHE A 150 -0.53 -17.36 -12.87
N LEU A 151 -0.04 -17.23 -11.63
CA LEU A 151 1.09 -18.01 -11.10
C LEU A 151 0.72 -19.46 -10.73
N GLY A 152 -0.57 -19.76 -10.57
CA GLY A 152 -1.06 -21.07 -10.14
C GLY A 152 -0.73 -21.40 -8.68
N LEU A 153 -0.86 -22.68 -8.31
CA LEU A 153 -0.69 -23.16 -6.93
C LEU A 153 0.77 -23.32 -6.49
N TYR A 154 1.69 -23.56 -7.43
CA TYR A 154 3.09 -23.87 -7.15
C TYR A 154 4.06 -23.11 -8.06
N PRO A 155 4.11 -21.77 -7.96
CA PRO A 155 5.10 -21.01 -8.69
C PRO A 155 6.52 -21.38 -8.24
N GLY A 156 7.38 -21.77 -9.18
CA GLY A 156 8.80 -22.06 -8.92
C GLY A 156 9.11 -23.40 -8.25
N LEU A 157 8.20 -24.38 -8.28
CA LEU A 157 8.54 -25.80 -8.04
C LEU A 157 9.24 -26.43 -9.25
#